data_AF-A0A3D5BWS8-F1
#
_entry.id   AF-A0A3D5BWS8-F1
#
_cell.length_a   1.000
_cell.length_b   1.000
_cell.length_c   1.000
_cell.angle_alpha   90.00
_cell.angle_beta   90.00
_cell.angle_gamma   90.00
#
_symmetry.space_group_name_H-M   'P 1'
#
loop_
_entity.id
_entity.type
_entity.pdbx_description
1 polymer ?
#
loop_
_entity_poly.entity_id
_entity_poly.type
_entity_poly.pdbx_seq_one_letter_code
_entity_poly.pdbx_strand_id
1 'polypeptide(L)'
;MENFGKPNFSKKIESQEKEMDPKIKVRIPTKNDEIKRIRYTLEKIDWLKANGYYPDFIILPEYFQTIAKKLLLKEVTMGEMGYDEINNNLEYSPDDYLETDEYLKQEIVPKIKEVVKVFLKWNSEWGFKVFGEYSILLTKYGTGGSYKINKDAVISHVRMNEGRDYYKTAVHEMVHLGIEDIIVNKFNLSHDEKERVVDLIIKDIIGLPLESIWKEGDGELVKLNEFVTPETISDLPSAIEKYQNNNK
;
A
#
# COMPACT_ATOMS: atom_id res chain seq x y z
N MET A 1 -50.95 23.09 27.00
CA MET A 1 -50.75 22.79 25.57
C MET A 1 -49.49 23.52 25.14
N GLU A 2 -48.34 22.89 25.35
CA GLU A 2 -47.03 23.45 24.98
C GLU A 2 -46.56 22.82 23.67
N ASN A 3 -46.22 23.68 22.73
CA ASN A 3 -45.87 23.33 21.36
C ASN A 3 -44.35 23.14 21.31
N PHE A 4 -43.88 21.90 21.38
CA PHE A 4 -42.46 21.57 21.21
C PHE A 4 -42.07 21.73 19.73
N GLY A 5 -41.29 22.78 19.45
CA GLY A 5 -40.68 23.00 18.15
C GLY A 5 -39.77 21.83 17.75
N LYS A 6 -40.04 21.26 16.58
CA LYS A 6 -39.17 20.24 15.97
C LYS A 6 -37.79 20.84 15.68
N PRO A 7 -36.68 20.15 15.98
CA PRO A 7 -35.36 20.65 15.61
C PRO A 7 -35.21 20.63 14.10
N ASN A 8 -34.87 21.78 13.52
CA ASN A 8 -34.60 21.93 12.10
C ASN A 8 -33.18 21.41 11.80
N PHE A 9 -33.06 20.11 11.54
CA PHE A 9 -31.78 19.45 11.21
C PHE A 9 -31.30 19.70 9.77
N SER A 10 -32.04 20.45 8.94
CA SER A 10 -31.77 20.54 7.50
C SER A 10 -30.80 21.64 7.05
N LYS A 11 -30.18 22.41 7.96
CA LYS A 11 -29.36 23.59 7.59
C LYS A 11 -27.89 23.55 7.99
N LYS A 12 -27.34 22.38 8.35
CA LYS A 12 -25.93 22.28 8.78
C LYS A 12 -25.07 21.24 8.06
N ILE A 13 -25.56 20.63 6.98
CA ILE A 13 -24.80 19.65 6.19
C ILE A 13 -24.30 20.23 4.84
N GLU A 14 -24.86 21.35 4.37
CA GLU A 14 -24.50 21.96 3.06
C GLU A 14 -23.23 22.83 3.07
N SER A 15 -22.37 22.74 4.09
CA SER A 15 -21.14 23.53 4.12
C SER A 15 -19.96 22.73 4.66
N GLN A 16 -19.43 21.79 3.85
CA GLN A 16 -17.98 21.47 3.75
C GLN A 16 -17.64 20.23 2.90
N GLU A 17 -18.49 19.74 2.00
CA GLU A 17 -17.99 18.89 0.91
C GLU A 17 -17.28 19.76 -0.13
N LYS A 18 -16.06 20.19 0.21
CA LYS A 18 -15.09 20.50 -0.83
C LYS A 18 -14.87 19.16 -1.52
N GLU A 19 -15.39 19.02 -2.73
CA GLU A 19 -15.23 17.82 -3.56
C GLU A 19 -13.76 17.40 -3.49
N MET A 20 -13.51 16.28 -2.80
CA MET A 20 -12.16 15.82 -2.54
C MET A 20 -11.65 15.29 -3.87
N ASP A 21 -10.68 16.00 -4.46
CA ASP A 21 -9.99 15.60 -5.69
C ASP A 21 -8.52 15.27 -5.36
N PRO A 22 -8.22 14.01 -4.98
CA PRO A 22 -6.87 13.59 -4.64
C PRO A 22 -5.87 13.86 -5.76
N LYS A 23 -4.78 14.54 -5.42
CA LYS A 23 -3.66 14.75 -6.34
C LYS A 23 -2.83 13.47 -6.42
N ILE A 24 -2.64 12.94 -7.63
CA ILE A 24 -1.72 11.84 -7.88
C ILE A 24 -0.45 12.40 -8.52
N LYS A 25 0.70 12.21 -7.88
CA LYS A 25 2.01 12.67 -8.37
C LYS A 25 2.95 11.49 -8.56
N VAL A 26 3.68 11.47 -9.67
CA VAL A 26 4.83 10.58 -9.85
C VAL A 26 6.10 11.36 -9.51
N ARG A 27 7.01 10.72 -8.81
CA ARG A 27 8.27 11.31 -8.37
C ARG A 27 9.44 10.37 -8.67
N ILE A 28 10.44 10.92 -9.36
CA ILE A 28 11.77 10.33 -9.42
C ILE A 28 12.41 10.44 -8.03
N PRO A 29 12.95 9.33 -7.47
CA PRO A 29 13.60 9.37 -6.17
C PRO A 29 14.88 10.18 -6.25
N THR A 30 15.24 10.87 -5.17
CA THR A 30 16.60 11.37 -5.00
C THR A 30 17.55 10.24 -4.62
N LYS A 31 18.87 10.42 -4.75
CA LYS A 31 19.85 9.45 -4.22
C LYS A 31 19.60 9.13 -2.74
N ASN A 32 19.22 10.13 -1.94
CA ASN A 32 18.91 9.96 -0.54
C ASN A 32 17.65 9.11 -0.28
N ASP A 33 16.65 9.18 -1.17
CA ASP A 33 15.47 8.32 -1.08
C ASP A 33 15.85 6.85 -1.31
N GLU A 34 16.73 6.58 -2.29
CA GLU A 34 17.25 5.22 -2.52
C GLU A 34 18.12 4.71 -1.36
N ILE A 35 18.97 5.56 -0.79
CA ILE A 35 19.75 5.22 0.40
C ILE A 35 18.82 4.83 1.55
N LYS A 36 17.78 5.63 1.82
CA LYS A 36 16.78 5.33 2.86
C LYS A 36 16.04 4.02 2.55
N ARG A 37 15.73 3.76 1.28
CA ARG A 37 15.05 2.54 0.85
C ARG A 37 15.88 1.29 1.06
N ILE A 38 17.16 1.33 0.67
CA ILE A 38 18.10 0.24 0.92
C ILE A 38 18.25 0.02 2.42
N ARG A 39 18.48 1.08 3.20
CA ARG A 39 18.61 1.00 4.65
C ARG A 39 17.39 0.36 5.29
N TYR A 40 16.19 0.85 4.97
CA TYR A 40 14.93 0.29 5.46
C TYR A 40 14.78 -1.20 5.13
N THR A 41 15.16 -1.60 3.91
CA THR A 41 15.11 -3.00 3.48
C THR A 41 16.05 -3.87 4.32
N LEU A 42 17.28 -3.41 4.55
CA LEU A 42 18.27 -4.12 5.36
C LEU A 42 17.86 -4.19 6.85
N GLU A 43 17.30 -3.10 7.41
CA GLU A 43 16.77 -3.06 8.78
C GLU A 43 15.63 -4.06 8.99
N LYS A 44 14.85 -4.35 7.94
CA LYS A 44 13.73 -5.30 7.98
C LYS A 44 14.09 -6.70 7.48
N ILE A 45 15.36 -7.02 7.25
CA ILE A 45 15.73 -8.26 6.54
C ILE A 45 15.25 -9.53 7.25
N ASP A 46 15.29 -9.57 8.58
CA ASP A 46 14.78 -10.71 9.37
C ASP A 46 13.27 -10.89 9.16
N TRP A 47 12.50 -9.79 9.21
CA TRP A 47 11.06 -9.79 8.99
C TRP A 47 10.72 -10.19 7.54
N LEU A 48 11.46 -9.65 6.56
CA LEU A 48 11.28 -9.98 5.15
C LEU A 48 11.53 -11.47 4.87
N LYS A 49 12.54 -12.07 5.51
CA LYS A 49 12.79 -13.52 5.42
C LYS A 49 11.68 -14.33 6.08
N ALA A 50 11.23 -13.93 7.27
CA ALA A 50 10.18 -14.63 8.01
C ALA A 50 8.84 -14.67 7.25
N ASN A 51 8.56 -13.66 6.42
CA ASN A 51 7.35 -13.55 5.60
C ASN A 51 7.57 -13.97 4.14
N GLY A 52 8.64 -14.71 3.84
CA GLY A 52 8.88 -15.28 2.50
C GLY A 52 9.24 -14.27 1.40
N TYR A 53 9.43 -12.99 1.72
CA TYR A 53 9.82 -11.97 0.73
C TYR A 53 11.29 -12.11 0.31
N TYR A 54 12.18 -12.50 1.22
CA TYR A 54 13.60 -12.66 0.92
C TYR A 54 13.95 -14.13 0.66
N PRO A 55 14.74 -14.46 -0.38
CA PRO A 55 15.45 -13.53 -1.29
C PRO A 55 14.66 -13.14 -2.54
N ASP A 56 13.62 -13.87 -2.91
CA ASP A 56 13.08 -13.86 -4.28
C ASP A 56 12.31 -12.58 -4.64
N PHE A 57 11.74 -11.88 -3.67
CA PHE A 57 10.92 -10.69 -3.88
C PHE A 57 11.63 -9.39 -3.50
N ILE A 58 12.92 -9.43 -3.16
CA ILE A 58 13.73 -8.27 -2.78
C ILE A 58 14.84 -8.05 -3.79
N ILE A 59 14.93 -6.82 -4.33
CA ILE A 59 16.03 -6.41 -5.19
C ILE A 59 16.93 -5.46 -4.41
N LEU A 60 18.21 -5.79 -4.31
CA LEU A 60 19.25 -4.95 -3.74
C LEU A 60 20.46 -4.93 -4.69
N PRO A 61 21.27 -3.86 -4.72
CA PRO A 61 22.58 -3.91 -5.37
C PRO A 61 23.43 -5.05 -4.81
N GLU A 62 24.30 -5.63 -5.63
CA GLU A 62 25.10 -6.83 -5.31
C GLU A 62 25.83 -6.72 -3.95
N TYR A 63 26.46 -5.57 -3.71
CA TYR A 63 27.11 -5.25 -2.44
C TYR A 63 26.14 -5.45 -1.25
N PHE A 64 24.94 -4.87 -1.32
CA PHE A 64 23.96 -4.97 -0.23
C PHE A 64 23.26 -6.33 -0.15
N GLN A 65 23.22 -7.13 -1.22
CA GLN A 65 22.79 -8.53 -1.12
C GLN A 65 23.75 -9.34 -0.23
N THR A 66 25.05 -9.06 -0.32
CA THR A 66 26.06 -9.70 0.53
C THR A 66 25.88 -9.27 1.99
N ILE A 67 25.64 -7.98 2.22
CA ILE A 67 25.34 -7.45 3.55
C ILE A 67 24.06 -8.07 4.14
N ALA A 68 23.00 -8.20 3.34
CA ALA A 68 21.75 -8.84 3.77
C ALA A 68 21.99 -10.27 4.29
N LYS A 69 22.83 -11.06 3.61
CA LYS A 69 23.22 -12.41 4.06
C LYS A 69 23.97 -12.36 5.40
N LYS A 70 24.94 -11.44 5.55
CA LYS A 70 25.71 -11.28 6.79
C LYS A 70 24.82 -10.85 7.97
N LEU A 71 23.86 -9.95 7.75
CA LEU A 71 22.87 -9.53 8.76
C LEU A 71 22.00 -10.70 9.21
N LEU A 72 21.58 -11.57 8.29
CA LEU A 72 20.81 -12.78 8.60
C LEU A 72 21.63 -13.82 9.39
N LEU A 73 22.95 -13.88 9.14
CA LEU A 73 23.89 -14.73 9.88
C LEU A 73 24.39 -14.10 11.19
N LYS A 74 23.98 -12.87 11.50
CA LYS A 74 24.43 -12.08 12.66
C LYS A 74 25.95 -11.85 12.70
N GLU A 75 26.59 -11.84 11.53
CA GLU A 75 28.02 -11.53 11.37
C GLU A 75 28.30 -10.02 11.41
N VAL A 76 27.28 -9.22 11.08
CA VAL A 76 27.30 -7.75 11.14
C VAL A 76 25.96 -7.26 11.69
N THR A 77 25.92 -6.01 12.12
CA THR A 77 24.72 -5.34 12.60
C THR A 77 24.43 -4.08 11.81
N MET A 78 23.16 -3.65 11.76
CA MET A 78 22.78 -2.38 11.12
C MET A 78 23.38 -1.15 11.80
N GLY A 79 23.78 -1.26 13.07
CA GLY A 79 24.44 -0.18 13.81
C GLY A 79 25.85 0.11 13.30
N GLU A 80 26.53 -0.89 12.76
CA GLU A 80 27.87 -0.75 12.17
C GLU A 80 27.81 -0.12 10.77
N MET A 81 26.66 -0.17 10.10
CA MET A 81 26.45 0.37 8.76
C MET A 81 25.89 1.80 8.78
N GLY A 82 26.77 2.75 8.49
CA GLY A 82 26.41 4.16 8.32
C GLY A 82 25.68 4.45 7.00
N TYR A 83 25.01 5.62 6.93
CA TYR A 83 24.47 6.13 5.66
C TYR A 83 25.56 6.36 4.61
N ASP A 84 26.78 6.70 5.03
CA ASP A 84 27.92 6.93 4.15
C ASP A 84 28.36 5.66 3.41
N GLU A 85 28.31 4.51 4.09
CA GLU A 85 28.63 3.21 3.47
C GLU A 85 27.63 2.88 2.36
N ILE A 86 26.34 3.14 2.61
CA ILE A 86 25.32 2.96 1.56
C ILE A 86 25.55 3.96 0.42
N ASN A 87 25.78 5.23 0.74
CA ASN A 87 26.00 6.27 -0.26
C ASN A 87 27.21 6.00 -1.18
N ASN A 88 28.30 5.49 -0.61
CA ASN A 88 29.55 5.22 -1.33
C ASN A 88 29.46 3.98 -2.23
N ASN A 89 28.57 3.04 -1.92
CA ASN A 89 28.36 1.81 -2.69
C ASN A 89 27.06 1.84 -3.53
N LEU A 90 26.36 2.98 -3.57
CA LEU A 90 25.15 3.15 -4.35
C LEU A 90 25.43 3.93 -5.63
N GLU A 91 25.29 3.23 -6.75
CA GLU A 91 25.15 3.84 -8.06
C GLU A 91 23.74 4.42 -8.21
N TYR A 92 23.65 5.68 -8.62
CA TYR A 92 22.39 6.37 -8.81
C TYR A 92 22.51 7.36 -9.96
N SER A 93 21.60 7.25 -10.92
CA SER A 93 21.33 8.27 -11.93
C SER A 93 19.83 8.56 -11.97
N PRO A 94 19.39 9.84 -11.95
CA PRO A 94 17.99 10.18 -12.14
C PRO A 94 17.47 9.80 -13.54
N ASP A 95 18.37 9.73 -14.53
CA ASP A 95 18.01 9.41 -15.92
C ASP A 95 17.44 7.98 -16.04
N ASP A 96 17.85 7.09 -15.14
CA ASP A 96 17.37 5.71 -15.09
C ASP A 96 15.86 5.58 -14.84
N TYR A 97 15.21 6.67 -14.42
CA TYR A 97 13.79 6.69 -14.05
C TYR A 97 12.91 7.41 -15.07
N LEU A 98 13.49 8.15 -16.02
CA LEU A 98 12.76 9.09 -16.88
C LEU A 98 11.70 8.39 -17.73
N GLU A 99 12.03 7.26 -18.34
CA GLU A 99 11.10 6.50 -19.17
C GLU A 99 9.91 5.99 -18.35
N THR A 100 10.18 5.41 -17.17
CA THR A 100 9.11 4.89 -16.31
C THR A 100 8.28 6.03 -15.72
N ASP A 101 8.90 7.14 -15.31
CA ASP A 101 8.20 8.33 -14.81
C ASP A 101 7.21 8.89 -15.85
N GLU A 102 7.65 9.02 -17.11
CA GLU A 102 6.78 9.48 -18.19
C GLU A 102 5.64 8.49 -18.47
N TYR A 103 5.95 7.19 -18.55
CA TYR A 103 4.93 6.15 -18.70
C TYR A 103 3.89 6.19 -17.57
N LEU A 104 4.32 6.29 -16.32
CA LEU A 104 3.39 6.37 -15.19
C LEU A 104 2.49 7.60 -15.29
N LYS A 105 3.05 8.77 -15.63
CA LYS A 105 2.28 10.01 -15.76
C LYS A 105 1.26 9.95 -16.88
N GLN A 106 1.62 9.39 -18.03
CA GLN A 106 0.77 9.35 -19.21
C GLN A 106 -0.27 8.22 -19.14
N GLU A 107 0.14 7.02 -18.72
CA GLU A 107 -0.67 5.81 -18.88
C GLU A 107 -1.30 5.30 -17.59
N ILE A 108 -0.65 5.51 -16.45
CA ILE A 108 -1.07 4.91 -15.18
C ILE A 108 -1.86 5.88 -14.31
N VAL A 109 -1.39 7.13 -14.18
CA VAL A 109 -2.07 8.16 -13.38
C VAL A 109 -3.53 8.36 -13.78
N PRO A 110 -3.90 8.44 -15.08
CA PRO A 110 -5.31 8.56 -15.46
C PRO A 110 -6.16 7.37 -15.00
N LYS A 111 -5.64 6.14 -15.05
CA LYS A 111 -6.33 4.94 -14.58
C LYS A 111 -6.52 4.96 -13.06
N ILE A 112 -5.50 5.37 -12.31
CA ILE A 112 -5.59 5.54 -10.85
C ILE A 112 -6.69 6.54 -10.50
N LYS A 113 -6.81 7.65 -11.24
CA LYS A 113 -7.88 8.65 -10.99
C LYS A 113 -9.28 8.06 -11.13
N GLU A 114 -9.50 7.12 -12.04
CA GLU A 114 -10.78 6.42 -12.15
C GLU A 114 -11.07 5.54 -10.92
N VAL A 115 -10.05 4.83 -10.40
CA VAL A 115 -10.19 4.04 -9.16
C VAL A 115 -10.41 4.93 -7.94
N VAL A 116 -9.79 6.10 -7.89
CA VAL A 116 -9.99 7.05 -6.79
C VAL A 116 -11.47 7.46 -6.67
N LYS A 117 -12.25 7.51 -7.76
CA LYS A 117 -13.70 7.75 -7.69
C LYS A 117 -14.42 6.64 -6.90
N VAL A 118 -13.97 5.39 -7.05
CA VAL A 118 -14.47 4.25 -6.25
C VAL A 118 -14.10 4.43 -4.78
N PHE A 119 -12.86 4.87 -4.49
CA PHE A 119 -12.43 5.13 -3.12
C PHE A 119 -13.20 6.28 -2.46
N LEU A 120 -13.54 7.33 -3.20
CA LEU A 120 -14.39 8.42 -2.72
C LEU A 120 -15.80 7.94 -2.40
N LYS A 121 -16.35 7.02 -3.21
CA LYS A 121 -17.61 6.36 -2.89
C LYS A 121 -17.50 5.53 -1.60
N TRP A 122 -16.45 4.73 -1.44
CA TRP A 122 -16.24 3.96 -0.21
C TRP A 122 -15.98 4.85 1.01
N ASN A 123 -15.39 6.03 0.81
CA ASN A 123 -15.23 7.02 1.87
C ASN A 123 -16.58 7.49 2.39
N SER A 124 -17.55 7.76 1.52
CA SER A 124 -18.89 8.17 1.93
C SER A 124 -19.76 7.02 2.46
N GLU A 125 -19.55 5.80 1.98
CA GLU A 125 -20.33 4.63 2.41
C GLU A 125 -19.92 4.10 3.79
N TRP A 126 -18.62 3.89 4.02
CA TRP A 126 -18.14 3.22 5.23
C TRP A 126 -16.84 3.80 5.79
N GLY A 127 -16.40 4.95 5.27
CA GLY A 127 -15.27 5.69 5.82
C GLY A 127 -13.90 5.27 5.31
N PHE A 128 -13.80 4.58 4.16
CA PHE A 128 -12.52 4.29 3.49
C PHE A 128 -11.64 5.54 3.44
N LYS A 129 -10.39 5.45 3.92
CA LYS A 129 -9.55 6.65 4.07
C LYS A 129 -9.00 7.09 2.71
N VAL A 130 -9.40 8.29 2.29
CA VAL A 130 -8.88 8.96 1.08
C VAL A 130 -7.99 10.12 1.50
N PHE A 131 -6.85 10.26 0.82
CA PHE A 131 -5.87 11.31 1.08
C PHE A 131 -5.93 12.39 0.01
N GLY A 132 -5.67 13.65 0.40
CA GLY A 132 -5.64 14.76 -0.56
C GLY A 132 -4.48 14.67 -1.56
N GLU A 133 -3.44 13.90 -1.26
CA GLU A 133 -2.32 13.65 -2.17
C GLU A 133 -1.73 12.24 -1.99
N TYR A 134 -1.58 11.55 -3.11
CA TYR A 134 -0.82 10.30 -3.25
C TYR A 134 0.40 10.56 -4.14
N SER A 135 1.59 10.31 -3.60
CA SER A 135 2.86 10.34 -4.32
C SER A 135 3.32 8.92 -4.64
N ILE A 136 3.45 8.60 -5.92
CA ILE A 136 4.11 7.39 -6.40
C ILE A 136 5.60 7.70 -6.52
N LEU A 137 6.38 7.21 -5.59
CA LEU A 137 7.84 7.34 -5.58
C LEU A 137 8.44 6.10 -6.24
N LEU A 138 9.10 6.30 -7.38
CA LEU A 138 9.80 5.21 -8.04
C LEU A 138 10.98 4.73 -7.18
N THR A 139 11.35 3.46 -7.30
CA THR A 139 12.60 2.95 -6.74
C THR A 139 13.16 1.80 -7.56
N LYS A 140 14.48 1.60 -7.54
CA LYS A 140 15.12 0.39 -8.08
C LYS A 140 15.18 -0.77 -7.08
N TYR A 141 15.03 -0.49 -5.78
CA TYR A 141 15.42 -1.42 -4.73
C TYR A 141 14.32 -1.68 -3.67
N GLY A 142 14.51 -2.75 -2.90
CA GLY A 142 13.59 -3.23 -1.87
C GLY A 142 12.51 -4.17 -2.41
N THR A 143 11.35 -4.20 -1.74
CA THR A 143 10.14 -4.93 -2.17
C THR A 143 9.51 -4.32 -3.42
N GLY A 144 8.56 -5.04 -4.02
CA GLY A 144 7.85 -4.58 -5.22
C GLY A 144 6.97 -3.33 -5.02
N GLY A 145 6.27 -3.27 -3.89
CA GLY A 145 5.47 -2.15 -3.44
C GLY A 145 5.67 -1.94 -1.94
N SER A 146 5.50 -0.71 -1.47
CA SER A 146 5.32 -0.42 -0.04
C SER A 146 4.81 1.01 0.17
N TYR A 147 3.96 1.24 1.16
CA TYR A 147 3.49 2.57 1.49
C TYR A 147 4.14 3.18 2.74
N LYS A 148 4.10 4.51 2.84
CA LYS A 148 4.40 5.27 4.04
C LYS A 148 3.49 6.49 4.13
N ILE A 149 2.91 6.72 5.31
CA ILE A 149 2.14 7.93 5.61
C ILE A 149 3.11 8.98 6.18
N ASN A 150 3.16 10.16 5.55
CA ASN A 150 3.79 11.36 6.12
C ASN A 150 2.70 12.41 6.42
N LYS A 151 3.06 13.47 7.16
CA LYS A 151 2.10 14.51 7.59
C LYS A 151 1.31 15.15 6.44
N ASP A 152 1.94 15.30 5.28
CA ASP A 152 1.38 16.08 4.16
C ASP A 152 1.10 15.26 2.89
N ALA A 153 1.58 14.02 2.83
CA ALA A 153 1.45 13.17 1.65
C ALA A 153 1.59 11.69 2.01
N VAL A 154 0.94 10.86 1.21
CA VAL A 154 1.13 9.42 1.28
C VAL A 154 2.04 8.99 0.14
N ILE A 155 3.08 8.24 0.48
CA ILE A 155 4.08 7.78 -0.49
C ILE A 155 3.90 6.30 -0.72
N SER A 156 3.51 5.92 -1.95
CA SER A 156 3.60 4.56 -2.45
C SER A 156 4.94 4.41 -3.17
N HIS A 157 5.80 3.52 -2.67
CA HIS A 157 7.04 3.15 -3.33
C HIS A 157 6.72 2.07 -4.35
N VAL A 158 7.10 2.29 -5.59
CA VAL A 158 6.86 1.33 -6.68
C VAL A 158 8.21 0.97 -7.31
N ARG A 159 8.57 -0.31 -7.19
CA ARG A 159 9.85 -0.80 -7.73
C ARG A 159 9.78 -0.94 -9.24
N MET A 160 10.76 -0.37 -9.94
CA MET A 160 10.92 -0.56 -11.39
C MET A 160 11.46 -1.96 -11.66
N ASN A 161 10.68 -2.79 -12.36
CA ASN A 161 11.17 -4.06 -12.92
C ASN A 161 10.34 -4.45 -14.15
N GLU A 162 10.98 -5.13 -15.10
CA GLU A 162 10.31 -5.70 -16.27
C GLU A 162 9.16 -6.62 -15.82
N GLY A 163 8.01 -6.51 -16.48
CA GLY A 163 6.81 -7.31 -16.21
C GLY A 163 5.96 -6.85 -15.01
N ARG A 164 6.34 -5.79 -14.27
CA ARG A 164 5.49 -5.28 -13.19
C ARG A 164 4.28 -4.53 -13.73
N ASP A 165 3.11 -4.88 -13.20
CA ASP A 165 1.91 -4.06 -13.32
C ASP A 165 1.95 -2.90 -12.30
N TYR A 166 2.43 -1.75 -12.77
CA TYR A 166 2.54 -0.54 -11.95
C TYR A 166 1.19 0.00 -11.49
N TYR A 167 0.16 -0.14 -12.32
CA TYR A 167 -1.19 0.29 -11.98
C TYR A 167 -1.72 -0.53 -10.82
N LYS A 168 -1.66 -1.85 -10.93
CA LYS A 168 -2.05 -2.77 -9.86
C LYS A 168 -1.26 -2.53 -8.58
N THR A 169 0.06 -2.38 -8.68
CA THR A 169 0.91 -2.11 -7.51
C THR A 169 0.48 -0.81 -6.82
N ALA A 170 0.30 0.28 -7.56
CA ALA A 170 -0.09 1.55 -6.96
C ALA A 170 -1.48 1.46 -6.28
N VAL A 171 -2.45 0.81 -6.92
CA VAL A 171 -3.79 0.62 -6.35
C VAL A 171 -3.74 -0.28 -5.11
N HIS A 172 -2.96 -1.37 -5.12
CA HIS A 172 -2.75 -2.28 -3.96
C HIS A 172 -2.30 -1.50 -2.73
N GLU A 173 -1.25 -0.69 -2.88
CA GLU A 173 -0.74 0.14 -1.79
C GLU A 173 -1.76 1.19 -1.34
N MET A 174 -2.53 1.78 -2.26
CA MET A 174 -3.60 2.74 -1.92
C MET A 174 -4.76 2.10 -1.14
N VAL A 175 -5.12 0.85 -1.45
CA VAL A 175 -6.12 0.11 -0.68
C VAL A 175 -5.61 -0.15 0.73
N HIS A 176 -4.37 -0.64 0.89
CA HIS A 176 -3.74 -0.80 2.21
C HIS A 176 -3.87 0.46 3.06
N LEU A 177 -3.52 1.62 2.48
CA LEU A 177 -3.62 2.93 3.14
C LEU A 177 -5.05 3.30 3.54
N GLY A 178 -6.02 2.95 2.72
CA GLY A 178 -7.42 3.25 2.95
C GLY A 178 -8.07 2.44 4.06
N ILE A 179 -7.62 1.20 4.23
CA ILE A 179 -8.20 0.23 5.19
C ILE A 179 -7.43 0.13 6.52
N GLU A 180 -6.18 0.63 6.59
CA GLU A 180 -5.28 0.39 7.72
C GLU A 180 -5.93 0.68 9.08
N ASP A 181 -6.48 1.88 9.27
CA ASP A 181 -7.01 2.27 10.59
C ASP A 181 -8.38 1.64 10.88
N ILE A 182 -9.25 1.60 9.88
CA ILE A 182 -10.68 1.29 10.03
C ILE A 182 -11.01 -0.20 9.89
N ILE A 183 -10.14 -0.97 9.23
CA ILE A 183 -10.26 -2.42 9.09
C ILE A 183 -9.11 -3.10 9.84
N VAL A 184 -7.86 -2.89 9.43
CA VAL A 184 -6.72 -3.69 9.92
C VAL A 184 -6.52 -3.47 11.42
N ASN A 185 -6.32 -2.21 11.84
CA ASN A 185 -6.07 -1.87 13.24
C ASN A 185 -7.31 -2.08 14.11
N LYS A 186 -8.50 -1.71 13.61
CA LYS A 186 -9.77 -1.87 14.33
C LYS A 186 -10.07 -3.33 14.67
N PHE A 187 -9.82 -4.24 13.75
CA PHE A 187 -10.12 -5.67 13.91
C PHE A 187 -8.89 -6.53 14.21
N ASN A 188 -7.72 -5.91 14.34
CA ASN A 188 -6.44 -6.56 14.63
C ASN A 188 -6.12 -7.71 13.65
N LEU A 189 -6.24 -7.43 12.35
CA LEU A 189 -5.92 -8.41 11.32
C LEU A 189 -4.41 -8.70 11.30
N SER A 190 -4.06 -9.97 11.14
CA SER A 190 -2.69 -10.41 10.87
C SER A 190 -2.20 -9.90 9.50
N HIS A 191 -0.89 -10.02 9.26
CA HIS A 191 -0.28 -9.62 7.99
C HIS A 191 -0.91 -10.35 6.80
N ASP A 192 -1.13 -11.66 6.93
CA ASP A 192 -1.69 -12.47 5.84
C ASP A 192 -3.17 -12.18 5.60
N GLU A 193 -3.96 -11.99 6.67
CA GLU A 193 -5.37 -11.58 6.54
C GLU A 193 -5.49 -10.21 5.86
N LYS A 194 -4.61 -9.27 6.22
CA LYS A 194 -4.55 -7.95 5.61
C LYS A 194 -4.23 -8.02 4.11
N GLU A 195 -3.14 -8.69 3.73
CA GLU A 195 -2.80 -8.84 2.30
C GLU A 195 -3.93 -9.54 1.55
N ARG A 196 -4.58 -10.55 2.16
CA ARG A 196 -5.72 -11.24 1.56
C ARG A 196 -6.92 -10.32 1.33
N VAL A 197 -7.27 -9.46 2.29
CA VAL A 197 -8.35 -8.47 2.13
C VAL A 197 -8.04 -7.52 0.97
N VAL A 198 -6.81 -7.02 0.88
CA VAL A 198 -6.39 -6.17 -0.24
C VAL A 198 -6.47 -6.92 -1.57
N ASP A 199 -5.98 -8.15 -1.63
CA ASP A 199 -6.03 -8.99 -2.83
C ASP A 199 -7.48 -9.18 -3.33
N LEU A 200 -8.41 -9.49 -2.41
CA LEU A 200 -9.83 -9.67 -2.75
C LEU A 200 -10.45 -8.36 -3.28
N ILE A 201 -10.12 -7.21 -2.68
CA ILE A 201 -10.57 -5.91 -3.17
C ILE A 201 -10.03 -5.64 -4.58
N ILE A 202 -8.73 -5.87 -4.80
CA ILE A 202 -8.08 -5.60 -6.09
C ILE A 202 -8.65 -6.50 -7.19
N LYS A 203 -8.80 -7.80 -6.91
CA LYS A 203 -9.22 -8.79 -7.91
C LYS A 203 -10.71 -8.79 -8.15
N ASP A 204 -11.50 -8.97 -7.10
CA ASP A 204 -12.91 -9.32 -7.25
C ASP A 204 -13.81 -8.08 -7.30
N ILE A 205 -13.32 -6.94 -6.80
CA ILE A 205 -14.11 -5.70 -6.70
C ILE A 205 -13.65 -4.65 -7.70
N ILE A 206 -12.34 -4.37 -7.76
CA ILE A 206 -11.78 -3.44 -8.75
C ILE A 206 -11.62 -4.14 -10.11
N GLY A 207 -11.45 -5.46 -10.13
CA GLY A 207 -11.37 -6.24 -11.37
C GLY A 207 -9.96 -6.28 -11.98
N LEU A 208 -8.90 -6.09 -11.18
CA LEU A 208 -7.53 -6.15 -11.66
C LEU A 208 -6.95 -7.58 -11.54
N PRO A 209 -6.25 -8.09 -12.55
CA PRO A 209 -5.73 -9.45 -12.51
C PRO A 209 -4.64 -9.61 -11.45
N LEU A 210 -4.84 -10.54 -10.52
CA LEU A 210 -3.80 -10.99 -9.60
C LEU A 210 -3.11 -12.23 -10.15
N GLU A 211 -1.78 -12.16 -10.25
CA GLU A 211 -0.94 -13.36 -10.23
C GLU A 211 -0.90 -13.75 -8.76
N SER A 212 -1.69 -14.74 -8.37
CA SER A 212 -1.87 -15.05 -6.96
C SER A 212 -0.54 -15.51 -6.36
N ILE A 213 0.00 -14.75 -5.40
CA ILE A 213 1.13 -15.20 -4.57
C ILE A 213 0.66 -16.39 -3.72
N TRP A 214 -0.62 -16.38 -3.35
CA TRP A 214 -1.28 -17.44 -2.61
C TRP A 214 -1.82 -18.49 -3.57
N LYS A 215 -1.38 -19.74 -3.41
CA LYS A 215 -1.99 -20.87 -4.11
C LYS A 215 -3.37 -21.11 -3.49
N GLU A 216 -4.38 -21.40 -4.31
CA GLU A 216 -5.65 -21.93 -3.81
C GLU A 216 -5.34 -23.14 -2.90
N GLY A 217 -5.51 -22.98 -1.57
CA GLY A 217 -5.12 -24.02 -0.61
C GLY A 217 -4.76 -23.56 0.80
N ASP A 218 -4.50 -22.27 1.04
CA ASP A 218 -4.10 -21.76 2.37
C ASP A 218 -5.29 -21.61 3.34
N GLY A 219 -5.84 -22.75 3.77
CA GLY A 219 -6.64 -22.92 4.99
C GLY A 219 -7.58 -21.77 5.39
N GLU A 220 -7.40 -21.23 6.61
CA GLU A 220 -8.32 -20.28 7.24
C GLU A 220 -8.48 -18.95 6.51
N LEU A 221 -7.52 -18.56 5.66
CA LEU A 221 -7.61 -17.34 4.85
C LEU A 221 -8.67 -17.46 3.74
N VAL A 222 -9.01 -18.68 3.31
CA VAL A 222 -10.09 -18.91 2.32
C VAL A 222 -11.44 -18.45 2.88
N LYS A 223 -11.65 -18.54 4.20
CA LYS A 223 -12.89 -18.07 4.83
C LYS A 223 -13.13 -16.57 4.61
N LEU A 224 -12.07 -15.75 4.51
CA LEU A 224 -12.21 -14.30 4.20
C LEU A 224 -12.92 -14.04 2.87
N ASN A 225 -12.80 -14.95 1.90
CA ASN A 225 -13.43 -14.81 0.58
C ASN A 225 -14.95 -14.75 0.67
N GLU A 226 -15.56 -15.34 1.70
CA GLU A 226 -17.00 -15.31 1.92
C GLU A 226 -17.48 -13.95 2.46
N PHE A 227 -16.57 -13.14 3.02
CA PHE A 227 -16.90 -11.88 3.67
C PHE A 227 -16.45 -10.67 2.86
N VAL A 228 -15.41 -10.77 2.04
CA VAL A 228 -14.93 -9.68 1.18
C VAL A 228 -15.37 -9.96 -0.25
N THR A 229 -16.55 -9.44 -0.62
CA THR A 229 -17.18 -9.65 -1.93
C THR A 229 -17.68 -8.32 -2.51
N PRO A 230 -18.04 -8.27 -3.81
CA PRO A 230 -18.68 -7.10 -4.40
C PRO A 230 -19.96 -6.66 -3.69
N GLU A 231 -20.70 -7.58 -3.08
CA GLU A 231 -21.95 -7.31 -2.36
C GLU A 231 -21.72 -6.73 -0.96
N THR A 232 -20.61 -7.07 -0.31
CA THR A 232 -20.31 -6.63 1.05
C THR A 232 -19.44 -5.39 1.12
N ILE A 233 -18.83 -4.97 0.01
CA ILE A 233 -17.85 -3.87 0.01
C ILE A 233 -18.40 -2.52 0.45
N SER A 234 -19.69 -2.25 0.24
CA SER A 234 -20.32 -1.00 0.70
C SER A 234 -20.44 -0.92 2.23
N ASP A 235 -20.22 -2.03 2.93
CA ASP A 235 -20.10 -2.10 4.39
C ASP A 235 -19.04 -3.14 4.81
N LEU A 236 -17.82 -2.97 4.27
CA LEU A 236 -16.70 -3.85 4.57
C LEU A 236 -16.43 -4.00 6.09
N PRO A 237 -16.52 -2.94 6.93
CA PRO A 237 -16.31 -3.08 8.37
C PRO A 237 -17.24 -4.12 9.03
N SER A 238 -18.54 -4.11 8.72
CA SER A 238 -19.47 -5.10 9.26
C SER A 238 -19.19 -6.51 8.74
N ALA A 239 -18.71 -6.65 7.51
CA ALA A 239 -18.33 -7.95 6.95
C ALA A 239 -17.11 -8.54 7.67
N ILE A 240 -16.08 -7.73 7.93
CA ILE A 240 -14.89 -8.15 8.67
C ILE A 240 -15.22 -8.44 10.14
N GLU A 241 -16.14 -7.69 10.76
CA GLU A 241 -16.62 -7.98 12.12
C GLU A 241 -17.27 -9.37 12.20
N LYS A 242 -18.10 -9.74 11.22
CA LYS A 242 -18.70 -11.09 11.14
C LYS A 242 -17.63 -12.17 10.97
N TYR A 243 -16.64 -11.94 10.12
CA TYR A 243 -15.51 -12.85 9.96
C TYR A 243 -14.78 -13.09 11.29
N GLN A 244 -14.49 -12.02 12.04
CA GLN A 244 -13.82 -12.10 13.34
C GLN A 244 -14.66 -12.84 14.39
N ASN A 245 -15.98 -12.65 14.39
CA ASN A 245 -16.87 -13.33 15.33
C ASN A 245 -17.06 -14.82 15.01
N ASN A 246 -16.89 -15.23 13.76
CA ASN A 246 -17.05 -16.62 13.33
C ASN A 246 -15.76 -17.46 13.47
N ASN A 247 -14.61 -16.82 13.72
CA ASN A 247 -13.31 -17.49 13.87
C ASN A 247 -12.71 -17.35 15.28
N LYS A 248 -13.47 -16.80 16.24
CA LYS A 248 -13.17 -16.84 17.69
C LYS A 248 -13.99 -17.93 18.36
#